data_AF-A0A0G1LGQ9-F1
#
_entry.id   AF-A0A0G1LGQ9-F1
#
_cell.length_a   1.000
_cell.length_b   1.000
_cell.length_c   1.000
_cell.angle_alpha   90.00
_cell.angle_beta   90.00
_cell.angle_gamma   90.00
#
_symmetry.space_group_name_H-M   'P 1'
#
loop_
_entity.id
_entity.type
_entity.pdbx_description
1 polymer ?
#
loop_
_entity_poly.entity_id
_entity_poly.type
_entity_poly.pdbx_seq_one_letter_code
_entity_poly.pdbx_strand_id
1 'polypeptide(L)'
;VFLVEVQALVEKSFYPSPVRRASGFDVNRLQMLSAILSSRAGANLGDKDIYVNVIGGMELDEPAADLAVCAAILSATSNKIEKEPTVYFGEVGLSGEVRSVVGAERRLKEAERLGIKKSVGPGVVKKVVELVG
;
A
#
# COMPACT_ATOMS: atom_id res chain seq x y z
N VAL A 1 -6.51 5.44 -16.94
CA VAL A 1 -5.91 4.89 -15.71
C VAL A 1 -4.74 5.78 -15.41
N PHE A 2 -4.59 6.25 -14.18
CA PHE A 2 -3.45 7.07 -13.78
C PHE A 2 -2.52 6.22 -12.93
N LEU A 3 -1.22 6.43 -13.07
CA LEU A 3 -0.21 5.91 -12.15
C LEU A 3 0.11 7.01 -11.15
N VAL A 4 0.07 6.64 -9.88
CA VAL A 4 0.24 7.56 -8.77
C VAL A 4 1.26 7.00 -7.81
N GLU A 5 2.14 7.86 -7.32
CA GLU A 5 3.10 7.49 -6.28
C GLU A 5 2.42 7.61 -4.90
N VAL A 6 2.48 6.51 -4.15
CA VAL A 6 2.04 6.45 -2.76
C VAL A 6 3.28 6.41 -1.89
N GLN A 7 3.37 7.35 -0.96
CA GLN A 7 4.44 7.41 0.02
C GLN A 7 3.89 7.07 1.40
N ALA A 8 4.71 6.42 2.21
CA ALA A 8 4.42 6.20 3.62
C ALA A 8 5.62 6.60 4.48
N LEU A 9 5.32 7.14 5.65
CA LEU A 9 6.28 7.36 6.74
C LEU A 9 5.75 6.65 7.98
N VAL A 10 6.59 5.82 8.59
CA VAL A 10 6.26 5.03 9.77
C VAL A 10 7.33 5.27 10.82
N GLU A 11 6.95 5.85 11.95
CA GLU A 11 7.88 6.27 13.00
C GLU A 11 7.34 5.89 14.38
N LYS A 12 8.21 5.74 15.38
CA LYS A 12 7.76 5.49 16.75
C LYS A 12 6.91 6.67 17.24
N SER A 13 5.74 6.37 17.82
CA SER A 13 4.89 7.42 18.37
C SER A 13 5.44 7.95 19.69
N PHE A 14 5.33 9.27 19.86
CA PHE A 14 5.53 9.95 21.15
C PHE A 14 4.21 10.24 21.88
N TYR A 15 3.07 9.93 21.24
CA TYR A 15 1.75 10.11 21.82
C TYR A 15 1.28 8.84 22.53
N PRO A 16 0.40 8.95 23.54
CA PRO A 16 -0.24 7.78 24.16
C PRO A 16 -1.03 6.92 23.17
N SER A 17 -1.55 7.53 22.09
CA SER A 17 -2.23 6.85 21.00
C SER A 17 -1.58 7.24 19.68
N PRO A 18 -1.04 6.28 18.90
CA PRO A 18 -0.37 6.60 17.66
C PRO A 18 -1.29 7.15 16.58
N VAL A 19 -0.81 8.14 15.84
CA VAL A 19 -1.60 8.82 14.83
C VAL A 19 -1.55 8.11 13.48
N ARG A 20 -2.67 8.10 12.78
CA ARG A 20 -2.78 7.65 11.39
C ARG A 20 -3.32 8.81 10.57
N ARG A 21 -2.52 9.30 9.64
CA ARG A 21 -2.81 10.49 8.83
C ARG A 21 -2.69 10.11 7.36
N ALA A 22 -3.62 10.61 6.55
CA ALA A 22 -3.62 10.38 5.12
C ALA A 22 -3.86 11.69 4.37
N SER A 23 -3.20 11.84 3.23
CA SER A 23 -3.42 12.90 2.24
C SER A 23 -3.65 12.23 0.88
N GLY A 24 -4.81 12.48 0.27
CA GLY A 24 -5.24 11.81 -0.96
C GLY A 24 -5.63 10.33 -0.81
N PHE A 25 -5.84 9.84 0.43
CA PHE A 25 -6.35 8.50 0.71
C PHE A 25 -7.28 8.55 1.93
N ASP A 26 -8.27 7.67 1.99
CA ASP A 26 -9.21 7.64 3.11
C ASP A 26 -8.54 7.14 4.40
N VAL A 27 -8.75 7.88 5.50
CA VAL A 27 -8.11 7.60 6.79
C VAL A 27 -8.65 6.32 7.43
N ASN A 28 -9.92 5.97 7.20
CA ASN A 28 -10.52 4.76 7.77
C ASN A 28 -9.96 3.52 7.07
N ARG A 29 -9.79 3.58 5.74
CA ARG A 29 -9.09 2.56 4.95
C ARG A 29 -7.65 2.42 5.42
N LEU A 30 -6.93 3.53 5.67
CA LEU A 30 -5.59 3.47 6.25
C LEU A 30 -5.56 2.74 7.61
N GLN A 31 -6.50 3.05 8.50
CA GLN A 31 -6.61 2.38 9.80
C GLN A 31 -6.87 0.87 9.65
N MET A 32 -7.80 0.50 8.76
CA MET A 32 -8.11 -0.89 8.47
C MET A 32 -6.90 -1.65 7.89
N LEU A 33 -6.23 -1.07 6.88
CA LEU A 33 -5.04 -1.68 6.28
C LEU A 33 -3.90 -1.81 7.30
N SER A 34 -3.71 -0.82 8.18
CA SER A 34 -2.73 -0.90 9.27
C SER A 34 -3.03 -2.08 10.21
N ALA A 35 -4.30 -2.27 10.58
CA ALA A 35 -4.72 -3.38 11.43
C ALA A 35 -4.51 -4.75 10.75
N ILE A 36 -4.80 -4.83 9.45
CA ILE A 36 -4.53 -6.03 8.64
C ILE A 36 -3.03 -6.34 8.62
N LEU A 37 -2.18 -5.35 8.34
CA LEU A 37 -0.73 -5.55 8.31
C LEU A 37 -0.18 -6.03 9.66
N SER A 38 -0.65 -5.47 10.77
CA SER A 38 -0.25 -5.94 12.09
C SER A 38 -0.75 -7.35 12.41
N SER A 39 -2.02 -7.65 12.10
CA SER A 39 -2.63 -8.93 12.46
C SER A 39 -2.23 -10.09 11.52
N ARG A 40 -1.98 -9.79 10.23
CA ARG A 40 -1.83 -10.80 9.16
C ARG A 40 -0.43 -10.86 8.57
N ALA A 41 0.32 -9.76 8.60
CA ALA A 41 1.69 -9.69 8.08
C ALA A 41 2.77 -9.59 9.18
N GLY A 42 2.37 -9.55 10.45
CA GLY A 42 3.32 -9.47 11.58
C GLY A 42 4.02 -8.11 11.70
N ALA A 43 3.51 -7.07 11.03
CA ALA A 43 4.10 -5.73 11.10
C ALA A 43 3.85 -5.09 12.48
N ASN A 44 4.92 -4.74 13.20
CA ASN A 44 4.78 -4.03 14.47
C ASN A 44 4.44 -2.54 14.22
N LEU A 45 3.14 -2.23 14.17
CA LEU A 45 2.59 -0.89 13.92
C LEU A 45 1.75 -0.36 15.08
N GLY A 46 1.64 -1.13 16.18
CA GLY A 46 0.75 -0.81 17.29
C GLY A 46 1.16 0.45 18.06
N ASP A 47 2.46 0.75 18.09
CA ASP A 47 3.09 1.90 18.77
C ASP A 47 3.66 2.93 17.78
N LYS A 48 3.27 2.85 16.50
CA LYS A 48 3.84 3.67 15.43
C LYS A 48 2.85 4.66 14.85
N ASP A 49 3.33 5.87 14.64
CA ASP A 49 2.64 6.86 13.82
C ASP A 49 2.79 6.46 12.34
N ILE A 50 1.71 6.58 11.58
CA ILE A 50 1.68 6.24 10.15
C ILE A 50 1.13 7.43 9.38
N TYR A 51 1.90 7.89 8.41
CA TYR A 51 1.51 8.93 7.48
C TYR A 51 1.52 8.34 6.08
N VAL A 52 0.43 8.52 5.34
CA VAL A 52 0.35 8.15 3.92
C VAL A 52 0.08 9.41 3.10
N ASN A 53 0.82 9.58 2.01
CA ASN A 53 0.66 10.71 1.11
C ASN A 53 0.60 10.20 -0.34
N VAL A 54 -0.44 10.66 -1.05
CA VAL A 54 -0.60 10.42 -2.48
C VAL A 54 -0.05 11.64 -3.23
N ILE A 55 0.96 11.41 -4.05
CA ILE A 55 1.67 12.49 -4.75
C ILE A 55 0.86 12.98 -5.96
N GLY A 56 0.99 14.28 -6.24
CA GLY A 56 0.36 14.92 -7.40
C GLY A 56 -1.05 15.48 -7.14
N GLY A 57 -1.46 15.59 -5.88
CA GLY A 57 -2.76 16.17 -5.51
C GLY A 57 -3.96 15.32 -5.92
N MET A 58 -3.73 14.03 -6.18
CA MET A 58 -4.76 13.07 -6.57
C MET A 58 -5.39 12.40 -5.34
N GLU A 59 -6.64 11.98 -5.48
CA GLU A 59 -7.34 11.16 -4.48
C GLU A 59 -7.48 9.72 -4.99
N LEU A 60 -7.10 8.76 -4.16
CA LEU A 60 -7.18 7.32 -4.45
C LEU A 60 -8.44 6.72 -3.81
N ASP A 61 -9.58 6.92 -4.46
CA ASP A 61 -10.88 6.44 -4.02
C ASP A 61 -11.29 5.10 -4.69
N GLU A 62 -10.35 4.16 -4.79
CA GLU A 62 -10.68 2.81 -5.27
C GLU A 62 -9.97 1.70 -4.48
N PRO A 63 -10.59 0.51 -4.33
CA PRO A 63 -9.98 -0.63 -3.63
C PRO A 63 -8.64 -1.09 -4.24
N ALA A 64 -8.41 -0.84 -5.54
CA ALA A 64 -7.16 -1.22 -6.20
C ALA A 64 -5.91 -0.55 -5.61
N ALA A 65 -6.06 0.55 -4.88
CA ALA A 65 -4.96 1.24 -4.21
C ALA A 65 -4.48 0.55 -2.92
N ASP A 66 -5.26 -0.38 -2.34
CA ASP A 66 -4.96 -0.96 -1.03
C ASP A 66 -3.58 -1.62 -1.00
N LEU A 67 -3.26 -2.43 -2.02
CA LEU A 67 -1.97 -3.13 -2.08
C LEU A 67 -0.79 -2.15 -2.17
N ALA A 68 -0.95 -1.02 -2.87
CA ALA A 68 0.09 0.00 -2.97
C ALA A 68 0.34 0.69 -1.63
N VAL A 69 -0.72 1.02 -0.89
CA VAL A 69 -0.63 1.57 0.47
C VAL A 69 0.02 0.56 1.42
N CYS A 70 -0.37 -0.72 1.35
CA CYS A 70 0.24 -1.78 2.15
C CYS A 70 1.74 -1.93 1.87
N ALA A 71 2.14 -1.96 0.59
CA ALA A 71 3.54 -2.05 0.18
C ALA A 71 4.35 -0.85 0.68
N ALA A 72 3.82 0.37 0.56
CA ALA A 72 4.48 1.58 1.05
C ALA A 72 4.71 1.53 2.58
N ILE A 73 3.70 1.14 3.36
CA ILE A 73 3.81 1.04 4.83
C ILE A 73 4.84 -0.02 5.24
N LEU A 74 4.81 -1.20 4.61
CA LEU A 74 5.75 -2.29 4.90
C LEU A 74 7.19 -1.93 4.52
N SER A 75 7.37 -1.29 3.36
CA SER A 75 8.66 -0.76 2.91
C SER A 75 9.22 0.25 3.92
N ALA A 76 8.42 1.24 4.34
CA ALA A 76 8.80 2.23 5.36
C ALA A 76 9.13 1.59 6.71
N THR A 77 8.37 0.57 7.12
CA THR A 77 8.57 -0.14 8.40
C THR A 77 9.87 -0.96 8.42
N SER A 78 10.24 -1.54 7.28
CA SER A 78 11.43 -2.41 7.14
C SER A 78 12.66 -1.68 6.62
N ASN A 79 12.54 -0.38 6.31
CA ASN A 79 13.56 0.43 5.65
C ASN A 79 14.12 -0.21 4.37
N LYS A 80 13.25 -0.91 3.62
CA LYS A 80 13.60 -1.59 2.35
C LYS A 80 13.11 -0.76 1.18
N ILE A 81 14.04 -0.27 0.38
CA ILE A 81 13.74 0.47 -0.85
C ILE A 81 13.69 -0.53 -2.01
N GLU A 82 12.64 -0.45 -2.83
CA GLU A 82 12.56 -1.20 -4.07
C GLU A 82 13.69 -0.77 -5.01
N LYS A 83 14.45 -1.72 -5.53
CA LYS A 83 15.58 -1.46 -6.44
C LYS A 83 15.13 -0.89 -7.80
N GLU A 84 13.90 -1.20 -8.18
CA GLU A 84 13.32 -0.83 -9.46
C GLU A 84 11.91 -0.27 -9.23
N PRO A 85 11.47 0.72 -10.03
CA PRO A 85 10.09 1.18 -10.02
C PRO A 85 9.13 -0.02 -10.16
N THR A 86 8.19 -0.13 -9.24
CA THR A 86 7.24 -1.24 -9.18
C THR A 86 5.82 -0.70 -9.00
N VAL A 87 4.89 -1.16 -9.83
CA VAL A 87 3.47 -0.82 -9.69
C VAL A 87 2.78 -1.86 -8.84
N TYR A 88 2.08 -1.43 -7.79
CA TYR A 88 1.26 -2.28 -6.94
C TYR A 88 -0.21 -2.00 -7.20
N PHE A 89 -1.04 -3.05 -7.33
CA PHE A 89 -2.48 -2.89 -7.43
C PHE A 89 -3.21 -4.12 -6.88
N GLY A 90 -4.34 -3.90 -6.23
CA GLY A 90 -5.16 -4.97 -5.68
C GLY A 90 -5.93 -4.49 -4.45
N GLU A 91 -7.09 -5.09 -4.22
CA GLU A 91 -7.88 -4.90 -3.01
C GLU A 91 -7.36 -5.83 -1.92
N VAL A 92 -7.32 -5.34 -0.67
CA VAL A 92 -6.87 -6.14 0.48
C VAL A 92 -8.06 -6.42 1.39
N GLY A 93 -8.38 -7.70 1.56
CA GLY A 93 -9.42 -8.13 2.49
C GLY A 93 -8.95 -8.25 3.93
N LEU A 94 -9.89 -8.36 4.87
CA LEU A 94 -9.61 -8.45 6.31
C LEU A 94 -8.83 -9.72 6.72
N SER A 95 -8.83 -10.76 5.88
CA SER A 95 -8.01 -11.95 6.13
C SER A 95 -6.56 -11.76 5.66
N GLY A 96 -6.26 -10.62 5.05
CA GLY A 96 -4.97 -10.28 4.44
C GLY A 96 -4.82 -10.80 3.02
N GLU A 97 -5.90 -11.31 2.41
CA GLU A 97 -5.91 -11.77 1.03
C GLU A 97 -5.90 -10.60 0.04
N VAL A 98 -5.22 -10.80 -1.09
CA VAL A 98 -5.14 -9.84 -2.18
C VAL A 98 -6.09 -10.26 -3.30
N ARG A 99 -7.06 -9.39 -3.60
CA ARG A 99 -8.20 -9.69 -4.49
C ARG A 99 -8.08 -8.97 -5.83
N SER A 100 -8.66 -9.61 -6.85
CA SER A 100 -8.75 -9.06 -8.20
C SER A 100 -9.54 -7.76 -8.25
N VAL A 101 -9.10 -6.83 -9.09
CA VAL A 101 -9.72 -5.51 -9.27
C VAL A 101 -10.03 -5.25 -10.74
N VAL A 102 -11.06 -4.44 -10.98
CA VAL A 102 -11.52 -4.11 -12.33
C VAL A 102 -10.45 -3.36 -13.09
N GLY A 103 -10.11 -3.80 -14.30
CA GLY A 103 -9.18 -3.07 -15.18
C GLY A 103 -7.70 -3.33 -14.92
N ALA A 104 -7.32 -4.50 -14.42
CA ALA A 104 -5.93 -4.91 -14.26
C ALA A 104 -5.12 -4.74 -15.56
N GLU A 105 -5.64 -5.21 -16.70
CA GLU A 105 -4.95 -5.09 -18.00
C GLU A 105 -4.67 -3.62 -18.39
N ARG A 106 -5.62 -2.72 -18.12
CA ARG A 106 -5.43 -1.28 -18.38
C ARG A 106 -4.34 -0.67 -17.48
N ARG A 107 -4.22 -1.12 -16.22
CA ARG A 107 -3.13 -0.70 -15.32
C ARG A 107 -1.77 -1.19 -15.80
N LEU A 108 -1.69 -2.44 -16.25
CA LEU A 108 -0.45 -3.03 -16.77
C LEU A 108 0.02 -2.31 -18.04
N LYS A 109 -0.89 -2.04 -18.99
CA LYS A 109 -0.57 -1.27 -20.19
C LYS A 109 -0.08 0.14 -19.88
N GLU A 110 -0.67 0.79 -18.88
CA GLU A 110 -0.24 2.13 -18.46
C GLU A 110 1.14 2.10 -17.77
N ALA A 111 1.42 1.06 -16.97
CA ALA A 111 2.74 0.85 -16.36
C ALA A 111 3.82 0.64 -17.42
N GLU A 112 3.53 -0.21 -18.41
CA GLU A 112 4.40 -0.46 -19.56
C GLU A 112 4.65 0.82 -20.36
N ARG A 113 3.62 1.64 -20.60
CA ARG A 113 3.73 2.93 -21.29
C ARG A 113 4.69 3.90 -20.58
N LEU A 114 4.76 3.85 -19.26
CA LEU A 114 5.70 4.65 -18.46
C LEU A 114 7.06 3.97 -18.25
N GLY A 115 7.30 2.82 -18.87
CA GLY A 115 8.55 2.07 -18.77
C GLY A 115 8.71 1.27 -17.47
N ILE A 116 7.65 1.14 -16.67
CA ILE A 116 7.67 0.34 -15.45
C ILE A 116 7.40 -1.13 -15.81
N LYS A 117 8.44 -1.96 -15.69
CA LYS A 117 8.40 -3.38 -16.09
C LYS A 117 7.89 -4.30 -14.98
N LYS A 118 8.08 -3.91 -13.72
CA LYS A 118 7.70 -4.72 -12.56
C LYS A 118 6.31 -4.31 -12.07
N SER A 119 5.44 -5.29 -11.92
CA SER A 119 4.11 -5.09 -11.33
C SER A 119 3.81 -6.19 -10.33
N VAL A 120 3.12 -5.82 -9.25
CA VAL A 120 2.69 -6.72 -8.19
C VAL A 120 1.19 -6.54 -8.03
N GLY A 121 0.47 -7.65 -8.12
CA GLY A 121 -0.97 -7.66 -7.94
C GLY A 121 -1.49 -9.05 -7.63
N PRO A 122 -2.80 -9.31 -7.75
CA PRO A 122 -3.45 -10.54 -7.28
C PRO A 122 -2.98 -11.83 -7.98
N GLY A 123 -2.35 -11.70 -9.14
CA GLY A 123 -1.70 -12.81 -9.85
C GLY A 123 -0.30 -13.17 -9.32
N VAL A 124 0.38 -12.20 -8.68
CA VAL A 124 1.76 -12.30 -8.19
C VAL A 124 1.80 -12.58 -6.69
N VAL A 125 0.94 -11.90 -5.93
CA VAL A 125 0.82 -12.01 -4.47
C VAL A 125 -0.61 -12.42 -4.12
N LYS A 126 -0.76 -13.44 -3.25
CA LYS A 126 -2.08 -13.89 -2.77
C LYS A 126 -2.44 -13.31 -1.40
N LYS A 127 -1.44 -12.98 -0.59
CA LYS A 127 -1.60 -12.41 0.75
C LYS A 127 -0.58 -11.32 1.03
N VAL A 128 -0.96 -10.31 1.80
CA VAL A 128 -0.09 -9.17 2.16
C VAL A 128 1.19 -9.58 2.91
N VAL A 129 1.21 -10.73 3.58
CA VAL A 129 2.41 -11.26 4.24
C VAL A 129 3.54 -11.57 3.26
N GLU A 130 3.22 -11.87 1.99
CA GLU A 130 4.21 -12.14 0.95
C GLU A 130 4.94 -10.86 0.49
N LEU A 131 4.47 -9.68 0.88
CA LEU A 131 5.19 -8.41 0.70
C LEU A 131 6.33 -8.25 1.73
N VAL A 132 6.31 -9.03 2.81
CA VAL A 132 7.34 -9.04 3.86
C VAL A 132 8.48 -9.97 3.41
N GLY A 133 9.15 -9.59 2.32
CA GLY A 133 10.38 -10.21 1.80
C GLY A 133 11.60 -9.40 2.18
#